data_AF-A0A2W1N0B8-F1
#
_entry.id   AF-A0A2W1N0B8-F1
#
_cell.length_a   1.000
_cell.length_b   1.000
_cell.length_c   1.000
_cell.angle_alpha   90.00
_cell.angle_beta   90.00
_cell.angle_gamma   90.00
#
_symmetry.space_group_name_H-M   'P 1'
#
loop_
_entity.id
_entity.type
_entity.pdbx_description
1 polymer ?
#
loop_
_entity_poly.entity_id
_entity_poly.type
_entity_poly.pdbx_seq_one_letter_code
_entity_poly.pdbx_strand_id
1 'polypeptide(L)'
;MTKIHIAINVLSGIALLIALYYGIQIFNAGDNYLITHLNEFDHQNYSPIEDIPVLTAKGVIISGVFLSIALILQIITFVKNTINRKKILFVFLFAIYGILLAFSFFVMLDLEHRDFQTFGMIWVVLSILLIFGNTVAVFIRK
;
A
#
# COMPACT_ATOMS: atom_id res chain seq x y z
N MET A 1 -17.95 2.76 17.05
CA MET A 1 -16.74 3.13 16.26
C MET A 1 -15.81 1.95 15.99
N THR A 2 -15.66 0.97 16.89
CA THR A 2 -14.78 -0.20 16.70
C THR A 2 -14.97 -0.93 15.36
N LYS A 3 -16.22 -1.15 14.92
CA LYS A 3 -16.51 -1.78 13.62
C LYS A 3 -15.92 -1.03 12.43
N ILE A 4 -15.85 0.31 12.50
CA ILE A 4 -15.28 1.14 11.43
C ILE A 4 -13.76 1.01 11.42
N HIS A 5 -13.10 0.99 12.58
CA HIS A 5 -11.65 0.72 12.65
C HIS A 5 -11.29 -0.67 12.13
N ILE A 6 -12.11 -1.68 12.40
CA ILE A 6 -11.92 -3.02 11.83
C ILE A 6 -12.05 -2.97 10.31
N ALA A 7 -13.07 -2.29 9.76
CA ALA A 7 -13.21 -2.13 8.32
C ALA A 7 -12.02 -1.41 7.69
N ILE A 8 -11.51 -0.34 8.32
CA ILE A 8 -10.30 0.37 7.89
C ILE A 8 -9.10 -0.58 7.88
N ASN A 9 -8.89 -1.35 8.95
CA ASN A 9 -7.81 -2.34 9.03
C ASN A 9 -7.88 -3.38 7.92
N VAL A 10 -9.09 -3.88 7.61
CA VAL A 10 -9.28 -4.85 6.52
C VAL A 10 -8.91 -4.22 5.18
N LEU A 11 -9.36 -3.00 4.90
CA LEU A 11 -9.04 -2.30 3.65
C LEU A 11 -7.54 -1.98 3.52
N SER A 12 -6.91 -1.48 4.58
CA SER A 12 -5.46 -1.27 4.63
C SER A 12 -4.68 -2.59 4.52
N GLY A 13 -5.21 -3.68 5.08
CA GLY A 13 -4.66 -5.03 4.94
C GLY A 13 -4.74 -5.56 3.52
N ILE A 14 -5.84 -5.31 2.80
CA ILE A 14 -5.96 -5.65 1.38
C ILE A 14 -4.92 -4.86 0.57
N ALA A 15 -4.76 -3.55 0.83
CA ALA A 15 -3.75 -2.72 0.18
C ALA A 15 -2.32 -3.23 0.45
N LEU A 16 -2.02 -3.68 1.67
CA LEU A 16 -0.76 -4.32 2.04
C LEU A 16 -0.52 -5.60 1.22
N LEU A 17 -1.51 -6.48 1.12
CA LEU A 17 -1.38 -7.74 0.37
C LEU A 17 -1.16 -7.49 -1.13
N ILE A 18 -1.86 -6.49 -1.70
CA ILE A 18 -1.64 -6.05 -3.09
C ILE A 18 -0.22 -5.55 -3.27
N ALA A 19 0.26 -4.68 -2.36
CA ALA A 19 1.62 -4.15 -2.42
C ALA A 19 2.68 -5.25 -2.32
N LEU A 20 2.47 -6.26 -1.47
CA LEU A 20 3.36 -7.42 -1.38
C LEU A 20 3.32 -8.27 -2.65
N TYR A 21 2.13 -8.59 -3.15
CA TYR A 21 1.97 -9.41 -4.35
C TYR A 21 2.64 -8.77 -5.57
N TYR A 22 2.30 -7.51 -5.88
CA TYR A 22 2.90 -6.82 -7.02
C TYR A 22 4.36 -6.46 -6.78
N GLY A 23 4.75 -6.16 -5.54
CA GLY A 23 6.15 -5.93 -5.17
C GLY A 23 7.04 -7.15 -5.44
N ILE A 24 6.59 -8.35 -5.06
CA ILE A 24 7.32 -9.60 -5.34
C ILE A 24 7.41 -9.87 -6.85
N GLN A 25 6.30 -9.69 -7.59
CA GLN A 25 6.28 -9.89 -9.04
C GLN A 25 7.27 -8.96 -9.76
N ILE A 26 7.33 -7.68 -9.35
CA ILE A 26 8.24 -6.68 -9.93
C ILE A 26 9.69 -6.96 -9.55
N PHE A 27 9.95 -7.30 -8.29
CA PHE A 27 11.28 -7.70 -7.83
C PHE A 27 11.81 -8.89 -8.63
N ASN A 28 10.99 -9.92 -8.80
CA ASN A 28 11.36 -11.10 -9.59
C ASN A 28 11.56 -10.73 -11.07
N ALA A 29 10.69 -9.91 -11.67
CA ALA A 29 10.86 -9.47 -13.06
C ALA A 29 12.19 -8.72 -13.30
N GLY A 30 12.62 -7.90 -12.32
CA GLY A 30 13.91 -7.20 -12.36
C GLY A 30 15.11 -8.14 -12.24
N ASP A 31 15.08 -9.10 -11.31
CA ASP A 31 16.17 -10.06 -11.11
C ASP A 31 16.29 -11.06 -12.28
N ASN A 32 15.17 -11.43 -12.92
CA ASN A 32 15.16 -12.39 -14.02
C ASN A 32 15.86 -11.89 -15.29
N TYR A 33 16.02 -10.59 -15.46
CA TYR A 33 16.84 -10.03 -16.53
C TYR A 33 18.30 -10.53 -16.50
N LEU A 34 18.82 -10.83 -15.30
CA LEU A 34 20.21 -11.26 -15.11
C LEU A 34 20.42 -12.77 -15.33
N ILE A 35 19.35 -13.58 -15.35
CA ILE A 35 19.39 -15.05 -15.35
C ILE A 35 18.41 -15.70 -16.34
N THR A 36 17.91 -14.94 -17.32
CA THR A 36 17.00 -15.39 -18.39
C THR A 36 17.44 -16.71 -19.05
N HIS A 37 18.75 -16.84 -19.30
CA HIS A 37 19.37 -18.03 -19.92
C HIS A 37 19.38 -19.27 -19.00
N LEU A 38 19.31 -19.11 -17.68
CA LEU A 38 19.18 -20.20 -16.71
C LEU A 38 17.70 -20.57 -16.49
N ASN A 39 16.79 -19.59 -16.51
CA ASN A 39 15.35 -19.81 -16.30
C ASN A 39 14.65 -20.54 -17.46
N GLU A 40 15.08 -20.30 -18.70
CA GLU A 40 14.58 -21.05 -19.86
C GLU A 40 14.90 -22.55 -19.75
N PHE A 41 16.03 -22.88 -19.10
CA PHE A 41 16.46 -24.25 -18.84
C PHE A 41 15.62 -24.93 -17.73
N ASP A 42 15.15 -24.16 -16.75
CA ASP A 42 14.38 -24.64 -15.59
C ASP A 42 12.84 -24.49 -15.74
N HIS A 43 12.35 -24.06 -16.91
CA HIS A 43 10.92 -23.85 -17.20
C HIS A 43 10.19 -22.94 -16.20
N GLN A 44 10.90 -21.97 -15.61
CA GLN A 44 10.28 -21.02 -14.69
C GLN A 44 9.69 -19.84 -15.47
N ASN A 45 8.37 -19.77 -15.53
CA ASN A 45 7.63 -18.69 -16.19
C ASN A 45 7.58 -17.46 -15.28
N TYR A 46 8.56 -16.58 -15.43
CA TYR A 46 8.55 -15.27 -14.79
C TYR A 46 8.09 -14.17 -15.76
N SER A 47 7.52 -13.08 -15.23
CA SER A 47 7.17 -11.92 -16.05
C SER A 47 8.45 -11.28 -16.61
N PRO A 48 8.47 -10.95 -17.92
CA PRO A 48 9.57 -10.23 -18.54
C PRO A 48 9.70 -8.81 -17.97
N ILE A 49 10.89 -8.21 -18.11
CA ILE A 49 11.19 -6.88 -17.57
C ILE A 49 10.26 -5.78 -18.15
N GLU A 50 9.79 -5.98 -19.39
CA GLU A 50 8.89 -5.04 -20.06
C GLU A 50 7.50 -4.95 -19.40
N ASP A 51 7.12 -5.93 -18.57
CA ASP A 51 5.84 -5.93 -17.86
C ASP A 51 5.86 -5.09 -16.57
N ILE A 52 7.04 -4.67 -16.09
CA ILE A 52 7.19 -3.92 -14.84
C ILE A 52 6.32 -2.65 -14.78
N PRO A 53 6.24 -1.79 -15.82
CA PRO A 53 5.39 -0.60 -15.80
C PRO A 53 3.90 -0.94 -15.65
N VAL A 54 3.45 -2.02 -16.33
CA VAL A 54 2.05 -2.47 -16.27
C VAL A 54 1.72 -3.08 -14.91
N LEU A 55 2.62 -3.89 -14.35
CA LEU A 55 2.48 -4.45 -13.01
C LEU A 55 2.45 -3.35 -11.94
N THR A 56 3.32 -2.34 -12.09
CA THR A 56 3.38 -1.16 -11.21
C THR A 56 2.07 -0.39 -11.26
N ALA A 57 1.56 -0.07 -12.45
CA ALA A 57 0.29 0.63 -12.62
C ALA A 57 -0.88 -0.14 -11.98
N LYS A 58 -0.96 -1.46 -12.21
CA LYS A 58 -1.99 -2.31 -11.60
C LYS A 58 -1.91 -2.29 -10.07
N GLY A 59 -0.71 -2.48 -9.51
CA GLY A 59 -0.49 -2.45 -8.07
C GLY A 59 -0.91 -1.12 -7.44
N VAL A 60 -0.51 0.01 -8.04
CA VAL A 60 -0.84 1.36 -7.57
C VAL A 60 -2.34 1.64 -7.66
N ILE A 61 -2.97 1.36 -8.80
CA ILE A 61 -4.40 1.66 -9.01
C ILE A 61 -5.25 0.84 -8.06
N ILE A 62 -5.02 -0.48 -7.98
CA ILE A 62 -5.84 -1.36 -7.15
C ILE A 62 -5.65 -1.02 -5.67
N SER A 63 -4.40 -0.87 -5.20
CA SER A 63 -4.14 -0.49 -3.80
C SER A 63 -4.69 0.90 -3.46
N GLY A 64 -4.58 1.85 -4.39
CA GLY A 64 -5.09 3.21 -4.27
C GLY A 64 -6.60 3.28 -4.06
N VAL A 65 -7.39 2.41 -4.72
CA VAL A 65 -8.84 2.33 -4.51
C VAL A 65 -9.16 1.95 -3.06
N PHE A 66 -8.52 0.89 -2.53
CA PHE A 66 -8.76 0.45 -1.16
C PHE A 66 -8.30 1.48 -0.12
N LEU A 67 -7.13 2.10 -0.34
CA LEU A 67 -6.61 3.17 0.52
C LEU A 67 -7.53 4.40 0.52
N SER A 68 -8.12 4.76 -0.63
CA SER A 68 -9.05 5.89 -0.73
C SER A 68 -10.34 5.64 0.05
N ILE A 69 -10.91 4.44 -0.05
CA ILE A 69 -12.10 4.05 0.74
C ILE A 69 -11.77 4.08 2.24
N ALA A 70 -10.61 3.52 2.62
CA ALA A 70 -10.16 3.51 4.00
C ALA A 70 -9.93 4.93 4.56
N LEU A 71 -9.38 5.84 3.75
CA LEU A 71 -9.23 7.26 4.07
C LEU A 71 -10.58 7.95 4.30
N ILE A 72 -11.58 7.72 3.44
CA ILE A 72 -12.94 8.27 3.63
C ILE A 72 -13.53 7.81 4.97
N LEU A 73 -13.41 6.51 5.29
CA LEU A 73 -13.85 5.98 6.58
C LEU A 73 -13.08 6.59 7.77
N GLN A 74 -11.78 6.84 7.58
CA GLN A 74 -10.94 7.52 8.57
C GLN A 74 -11.42 8.96 8.82
N ILE A 75 -11.74 9.71 7.75
CA ILE A 75 -12.30 11.07 7.84
C ILE A 75 -13.61 11.07 8.61
N ILE A 76 -14.54 10.17 8.26
CA ILE A 76 -15.82 10.02 8.97
C ILE A 76 -15.59 9.75 10.46
N THR A 77 -14.62 8.90 10.79
CA THR A 77 -14.29 8.56 12.18
C THR A 77 -13.64 9.74 12.90
N PHE A 78 -12.81 10.53 12.23
CA PHE A 78 -12.20 11.74 12.80
C PHE A 78 -13.23 12.79 13.16
N VAL A 79 -14.14 13.12 12.23
CA VAL A 79 -15.17 14.15 12.43
C VAL A 79 -16.10 13.77 13.59
N LYS A 80 -16.48 12.50 13.72
CA LYS A 80 -17.40 12.02 14.74
C LYS A 80 -16.77 11.81 16.12
N ASN A 81 -15.44 11.85 16.23
CA ASN A 81 -14.74 11.53 17.47
C ASN A 81 -14.42 12.77 18.30
N THR A 82 -14.69 12.73 19.60
CA THR A 82 -14.50 13.87 20.52
C THR A 82 -13.21 13.78 21.35
N ILE A 83 -12.54 12.62 21.35
CA ILE A 83 -11.37 12.37 22.20
C ILE A 83 -10.10 12.99 21.58
N ASN A 84 -9.52 14.01 22.23
CA ASN A 84 -8.34 14.74 21.73
C ASN A 84 -7.13 13.83 21.44
N ARG A 85 -6.83 12.85 22.32
CA ARG A 85 -5.73 11.90 22.12
C ARG A 85 -5.88 11.09 20.84
N LYS A 86 -7.11 10.66 20.51
CA LYS A 86 -7.39 9.96 19.26
C LYS A 86 -7.28 10.87 18.05
N LYS A 87 -7.65 12.15 18.19
CA LYS A 87 -7.51 13.13 17.09
C LYS A 87 -6.05 13.31 16.70
N ILE A 88 -5.12 13.38 17.66
CA ILE A 88 -3.68 13.45 17.36
C ILE A 88 -3.23 12.21 16.59
N LEU A 89 -3.62 11.01 17.04
CA LEU A 89 -3.34 9.77 16.32
C LEU A 89 -3.91 9.77 14.89
N PHE A 90 -5.13 10.30 14.71
CA PHE A 90 -5.75 10.40 13.39
C PHE A 90 -5.03 11.38 12.47
N VAL A 91 -4.49 12.49 12.98
CA VAL A 91 -3.64 13.40 12.19
C VAL A 91 -2.40 12.66 11.67
N PHE A 92 -1.75 11.86 12.52
CA PHE A 92 -0.63 11.01 12.10
C PHE A 92 -1.05 10.00 11.02
N LEU A 93 -2.19 9.34 11.19
CA LEU A 93 -2.73 8.42 10.18
C LEU A 93 -3.07 9.12 8.85
N PHE A 94 -3.58 10.35 8.89
CA PHE A 94 -3.83 11.14 7.69
C PHE A 94 -2.54 11.50 6.96
N ALA A 95 -1.47 11.84 7.69
CA ALA A 95 -0.17 12.06 7.09
C ALA A 95 0.31 10.80 6.33
N ILE A 96 0.13 9.61 6.93
CA ILE A 96 0.49 8.34 6.26
C ILE A 96 -0.34 8.12 4.99
N TYR A 97 -1.66 8.31 5.05
CA TYR A 97 -2.51 8.24 3.84
C TYR A 97 -2.08 9.24 2.77
N GLY A 98 -1.75 10.47 3.17
CA GLY A 98 -1.26 11.52 2.28
C GLY A 98 0.04 11.13 1.59
N ILE A 99 1.00 10.57 2.34
CA ILE A 99 2.27 10.07 1.78
C ILE A 99 1.99 8.94 0.79
N LEU A 100 1.18 7.94 1.15
CA LEU A 100 0.85 6.82 0.26
C LEU A 100 0.21 7.28 -1.05
N LEU A 101 -0.75 8.21 -0.98
CA LEU A 101 -1.42 8.74 -2.17
C LEU A 101 -0.49 9.63 -3.01
N ALA A 102 0.36 10.44 -2.38
CA ALA A 102 1.36 11.25 -3.07
C ALA A 102 2.38 10.36 -3.80
N PHE A 103 2.87 9.30 -3.16
CA PHE A 103 3.75 8.32 -3.81
C PHE A 103 3.05 7.58 -4.94
N SER A 104 1.77 7.22 -4.76
CA SER A 104 0.96 6.61 -5.82
C SER A 104 0.85 7.51 -7.04
N PHE A 105 0.59 8.80 -6.83
CA PHE A 105 0.59 9.78 -7.91
C PHE A 105 1.97 9.94 -8.55
N PHE A 106 3.02 10.05 -7.74
CA PHE A 106 4.40 10.26 -8.21
C PHE A 106 4.94 9.09 -9.05
N VAL A 107 4.58 7.86 -8.71
CA VAL A 107 4.91 6.65 -9.49
C VAL A 107 4.13 6.61 -10.79
N MET A 108 2.85 7.00 -10.78
CA MET A 108 2.02 7.02 -12.00
C MET A 108 2.48 8.06 -13.03
N LEU A 109 3.28 9.06 -12.65
CA LEU A 109 3.83 10.04 -13.59
C LEU A 109 4.96 9.47 -14.46
N ASP A 110 5.65 8.42 -14.01
CA ASP A 110 6.82 7.87 -14.69
C ASP A 110 7.02 6.40 -14.29
N LEU A 111 6.16 5.55 -14.86
CA LEU A 111 6.11 4.11 -14.55
C LEU A 111 7.35 3.34 -15.03
N GLU A 112 8.13 3.91 -15.94
CA GLU A 112 9.32 3.28 -16.51
C GLU A 112 10.55 3.45 -15.61
N HIS A 113 10.68 4.60 -14.95
CA HIS A 113 11.85 4.92 -14.12
C HIS A 113 11.55 4.92 -12.61
N ARG A 114 10.28 4.85 -12.23
CA ARG A 114 9.83 4.87 -10.82
C ARG A 114 9.00 3.65 -10.53
N ASP A 115 9.67 2.52 -10.47
CA ASP A 115 9.01 1.25 -10.24
C ASP A 115 8.72 0.98 -8.76
N PHE A 116 7.89 -0.04 -8.57
CA PHE A 116 7.58 -0.58 -7.25
C PHE A 116 8.76 -1.33 -6.61
N GLN A 117 9.86 -1.58 -7.34
CA GLN A 117 11.06 -2.25 -6.79
C GLN A 117 11.73 -1.33 -5.75
N THR A 118 11.84 -0.04 -6.08
CA THR A 118 12.45 0.95 -5.17
C THR A 118 11.51 1.38 -4.06
N PHE A 119 10.21 1.53 -4.39
CA PHE A 119 9.26 2.18 -3.49
C PHE A 119 8.23 1.24 -2.86
N GLY A 120 8.10 -0.01 -3.31
CA GLY A 120 7.09 -0.97 -2.84
C GLY A 120 7.14 -1.22 -1.34
N MET A 121 8.34 -1.20 -0.75
CA MET A 121 8.51 -1.30 0.70
C MET A 121 7.87 -0.13 1.47
N ILE A 122 7.76 1.05 0.87
CA ILE A 122 7.04 2.19 1.46
C ILE A 122 5.55 1.84 1.61
N TRP A 123 4.92 1.27 0.57
CA TRP A 123 3.52 0.83 0.67
C TRP A 123 3.32 -0.20 1.78
N VAL A 124 4.23 -1.17 1.88
CA VAL A 124 4.18 -2.23 2.89
C VAL A 124 4.29 -1.64 4.29
N VAL A 125 5.36 -0.89 4.56
CA VAL A 125 5.63 -0.32 5.91
C VAL A 125 4.53 0.64 6.33
N LEU A 126 4.13 1.55 5.45
CA LEU A 126 3.08 2.53 5.78
C LEU A 126 1.71 1.87 5.96
N SER A 127 1.38 0.82 5.20
CA SER A 127 0.13 0.07 5.40
C SER A 127 0.12 -0.66 6.76
N ILE A 128 1.25 -1.21 7.19
CA ILE A 128 1.38 -1.80 8.54
C ILE A 128 1.15 -0.74 9.62
N LEU A 129 1.73 0.46 9.47
CA LEU A 129 1.51 1.57 10.41
C LEU A 129 0.05 2.00 10.46
N LEU A 130 -0.66 2.02 9.32
CA LEU A 130 -2.09 2.32 9.28
C LEU A 130 -2.91 1.31 10.08
N ILE A 131 -2.63 0.01 9.89
CA ILE A 131 -3.31 -1.09 10.59
C ILE A 131 -3.02 -1.01 12.09
N PHE A 132 -1.76 -0.80 12.46
CA PHE A 132 -1.35 -0.69 13.85
C PHE A 132 -2.01 0.51 14.54
N GLY A 133 -1.92 1.70 13.94
CA GLY A 133 -2.50 2.90 14.53
C GLY A 133 -4.02 2.83 14.64
N ASN A 134 -4.73 2.26 13.67
CA ASN A 134 -6.16 2.03 13.78
C ASN A 134 -6.52 0.99 14.84
N THR A 135 -5.69 -0.03 15.02
CA THR A 135 -5.84 -1.00 16.12
C THR A 135 -5.67 -0.32 17.47
N VAL A 136 -4.64 0.51 17.65
CA VAL A 136 -4.43 1.29 18.88
C VAL A 136 -5.61 2.23 19.14
N ALA A 137 -6.19 2.86 18.11
CA ALA A 137 -7.33 3.76 18.24
C ALA A 137 -8.58 3.09 18.84
N VAL A 138 -8.74 1.77 18.68
CA VAL A 138 -9.82 0.99 19.31
C VAL A 138 -9.66 0.93 20.83
N PHE A 139 -8.42 0.82 21.33
CA PHE A 139 -8.14 0.64 22.76
C PHE A 139 -8.08 1.95 23.53
N ILE A 140 -7.85 3.08 22.87
CA ILE A 140 -7.93 4.39 23.52
C ILE A 140 -9.40 4.62 23.93
N ARG A 141 -9.68 4.68 25.24
CA ARG A 141 -11.03 4.96 25.77
C ARG A 141 -11.15 6.35 26.41
N LYS A 142 -10.02 7.00 26.72
CA LYS A 142 -9.92 8.30 27.39
C LYS A 142 -8.72 9.09 26.86
#